data_AF-A0A954RJJ8-F1
#
_entry.id   AF-A0A954RJJ8-F1
#
_cell.length_a   1.000
_cell.length_b   1.000
_cell.length_c   1.000
_cell.angle_alpha   90.00
_cell.angle_beta   90.00
_cell.angle_gamma   90.00
#
_symmetry.space_group_name_H-M   'P 1'
#
loop_
_entity.id
_entity.type
_entity.pdbx_description
1 polymer ?
#
loop_
_entity_poly.entity_id
_entity_poly.type
_entity_poly.pdbx_seq_one_letter_code
_entity_poly.pdbx_strand_id
1 'polypeptide(L)'
;MNQPHTIRLRGPWTCQFRDGDQQSAEQRYMGPQGLCQLVPTDYAGPLVLRRRFHAPPGVMNSPRVDLVIDATSPISAWLNDRLLLECAVELSRVDIASQLTPDMELRVELQVAAGVQLDKVCDAWLEIH
;
A
#
# COMPACT_ATOMS: atom_id res chain seq x y z
N MET A 1 -13.49 14.70 21.70
CA MET A 1 -12.34 14.03 21.07
C MET A 1 -12.47 14.25 19.57
N ASN A 2 -11.56 15.00 18.94
CA ASN A 2 -11.58 15.16 17.48
C ASN A 2 -11.20 13.83 16.84
N GLN A 3 -12.02 13.32 15.92
CA GLN A 3 -11.66 12.14 15.14
C GLN A 3 -10.57 12.53 14.13
N PRO A 4 -9.56 11.67 13.90
CA PRO A 4 -8.52 11.95 12.92
C PRO A 4 -9.13 12.06 11.52
N HIS A 5 -8.62 13.02 10.72
CA HIS A 5 -9.05 13.16 9.34
C HIS A 5 -8.44 12.03 8.51
N THR A 6 -9.30 11.25 7.83
CA THR A 6 -8.88 10.07 7.07
C THR A 6 -8.84 10.34 5.57
N ILE A 7 -7.71 10.04 4.92
CA ILE A 7 -7.53 10.14 3.48
C ILE A 7 -7.18 8.75 2.91
N ARG A 8 -8.12 8.16 2.18
CA ARG A 8 -7.96 6.84 1.56
C ARG A 8 -7.06 6.91 0.33
N LEU A 9 -6.04 6.06 0.26
CA LEU A 9 -5.13 5.96 -0.89
C LEU A 9 -5.74 5.09 -2.01
N ARG A 10 -7.00 5.36 -2.40
CA ARG A 10 -7.79 4.56 -3.36
C ARG A 10 -7.65 4.93 -4.84
N GLY A 11 -6.89 5.97 -5.15
CA GLY A 11 -6.59 6.35 -6.55
C GLY A 11 -5.74 5.29 -7.29
N PRO A 12 -5.00 5.66 -8.33
CA PRO A 12 -4.26 4.69 -9.13
C PRO A 12 -3.11 4.03 -8.38
N TRP A 13 -3.00 2.72 -8.54
CA TRP A 13 -1.86 1.90 -8.12
C TRP A 13 -1.25 1.23 -9.34
N THR A 14 -0.01 0.77 -9.21
CA THR A 14 0.60 -0.18 -10.12
C THR A 14 0.92 -1.48 -9.40
N CYS A 15 0.91 -2.59 -10.12
CA CYS A 15 1.30 -3.90 -9.63
C CYS A 15 2.31 -4.57 -10.55
N GLN A 16 3.20 -5.37 -9.94
CA GLN A 16 4.08 -6.31 -10.61
C GLN A 16 4.10 -7.61 -9.82
N PHE A 17 4.08 -8.74 -10.51
CA PHE A 17 4.13 -10.08 -9.91
C PHE A 17 5.06 -10.99 -10.72
N ARG A 18 5.38 -12.18 -10.19
CA ARG A 18 6.29 -13.14 -10.85
C ARG A 18 5.56 -14.39 -11.25
N ASP A 19 5.55 -14.70 -12.53
CA ASP A 19 5.06 -15.96 -13.06
C ASP A 19 6.25 -16.86 -13.41
N GLY A 20 6.56 -17.82 -12.54
CA GLY A 20 7.80 -18.59 -12.59
C GLY A 20 9.04 -17.68 -12.49
N ASP A 21 9.92 -17.77 -13.48
CA ASP A 21 11.14 -16.93 -13.57
C ASP A 21 10.90 -15.57 -14.24
N GLN A 22 9.70 -15.32 -14.76
CA GLN A 22 9.38 -14.08 -15.48
C GLN A 22 8.69 -13.07 -14.57
N GLN A 23 9.15 -11.82 -14.62
CA GLN A 23 8.46 -10.71 -13.98
C GLN A 23 7.44 -10.12 -14.95
N SER A 24 6.21 -9.92 -14.48
CA SER A 24 5.17 -9.25 -15.25
C SER A 24 5.58 -7.82 -15.61
N ALA A 25 5.05 -7.30 -16.71
CA ALA A 25 5.07 -5.86 -16.93
C ALA A 25 4.36 -5.14 -15.77
N GLU A 26 4.73 -3.89 -15.52
CA GLU A 26 4.00 -3.06 -14.58
C GLU A 26 2.61 -2.73 -15.14
N GLN A 27 1.57 -3.03 -14.35
CA GLN A 27 0.18 -2.83 -14.76
C GLN A 27 -0.52 -1.89 -13.77
N ARG A 28 -1.31 -0.96 -14.29
CA ARG A 28 -2.04 0.02 -13.47
C ARG A 28 -3.43 -0.49 -13.12
N TYR A 29 -3.85 -0.30 -11.88
CA TYR A 29 -5.19 -0.64 -11.41
C TYR A 29 -5.78 0.42 -10.49
N MET A 30 -7.09 0.33 -10.25
CA MET A 30 -7.86 1.23 -9.39
C MET A 30 -8.56 0.44 -8.30
N GLY A 31 -8.25 0.76 -7.04
CA GLY A 31 -8.82 0.10 -5.88
C GLY A 31 -8.58 -1.42 -5.81
N PRO A 32 -9.07 -2.10 -4.77
CA PRO A 32 -8.78 -3.52 -4.58
C PRO A 32 -9.36 -4.43 -5.67
N GLN A 33 -10.52 -4.08 -6.23
CA GLN A 33 -11.19 -4.87 -7.28
C GLN A 33 -10.41 -4.90 -8.60
N GLY A 34 -9.66 -3.84 -8.91
CA GLY A 34 -8.85 -3.79 -10.12
C GLY A 34 -7.68 -4.77 -10.09
N LEU A 35 -7.18 -5.10 -8.89
CA LEU A 35 -6.07 -6.05 -8.72
C LEU A 35 -6.48 -7.47 -9.13
N CYS A 36 -7.70 -7.89 -8.78
CA CYS A 36 -8.25 -9.20 -9.15
C CYS A 36 -8.41 -9.40 -10.67
N GLN A 37 -8.42 -8.33 -11.46
CA GLN A 37 -8.52 -8.42 -12.92
C GLN A 37 -7.16 -8.62 -13.59
N LEU A 38 -6.06 -8.31 -12.88
CA LEU A 38 -4.71 -8.32 -13.42
C LEU A 38 -3.91 -9.54 -12.98
N VAL A 39 -4.09 -9.93 -11.71
CA VAL A 39 -3.35 -11.04 -11.13
C VAL A 39 -4.20 -12.31 -11.22
N PRO A 40 -3.66 -13.45 -11.69
CA PRO A 40 -4.37 -14.72 -11.76
C PRO A 40 -4.99 -15.12 -10.42
N THR A 41 -6.18 -15.72 -10.43
CA THR A 41 -6.89 -16.06 -9.19
C THR A 41 -6.22 -17.17 -8.38
N ASP A 42 -5.38 -17.98 -9.03
CA ASP A 42 -4.57 -19.03 -8.44
C ASP A 42 -3.13 -18.58 -8.15
N TYR A 43 -2.83 -17.29 -8.33
CA TYR A 43 -1.50 -16.74 -8.10
C TYR A 43 -1.06 -16.94 -6.64
N ALA A 44 0.12 -17.52 -6.48
CA ALA A 44 0.82 -17.62 -5.21
C ALA A 44 2.27 -17.22 -5.42
N GLY A 45 2.70 -16.15 -4.75
CA GLY A 45 4.01 -15.57 -5.03
C GLY A 45 4.19 -14.14 -4.53
N PRO A 46 5.36 -13.55 -4.79
CA PRO A 46 5.64 -12.17 -4.43
C PRO A 46 4.82 -11.23 -5.31
N LEU A 47 4.18 -10.24 -4.69
CA LEU A 47 3.42 -9.19 -5.34
C LEU A 47 3.96 -7.85 -4.86
N VAL A 48 4.26 -6.96 -5.81
CA VAL A 48 4.74 -5.60 -5.55
C VAL A 48 3.65 -4.63 -5.97
N LEU A 49 3.17 -3.82 -5.03
CA LEU A 49 2.19 -2.77 -5.25
C LEU A 49 2.88 -1.42 -5.06
N ARG A 50 2.67 -0.49 -5.99
CA ARG A 50 3.20 0.88 -5.87
C ARG A 50 2.10 1.91 -6.06
N ARG A 51 2.26 3.02 -5.34
CA ARG A 51 1.40 4.18 -5.50
C ARG A 51 2.20 5.44 -5.31
N ARG A 52 2.07 6.36 -6.28
CA ARG A 52 2.45 7.75 -6.09
C ARG A 52 1.29 8.59 -5.58
N PHE A 53 1.56 9.48 -4.64
CA PHE A 53 0.60 10.43 -4.11
C PHE A 53 1.30 11.71 -3.67
N HIS A 54 0.56 12.81 -3.69
CA HIS A 54 1.03 14.07 -3.13
C HIS A 54 0.55 14.21 -1.68
N ALA A 55 1.39 14.75 -0.81
CA ALA A 55 0.96 15.15 0.52
C ALA A 55 -0.17 16.19 0.38
N PRO A 56 -1.36 15.96 0.97
CA PRO A 56 -2.46 16.91 0.86
C PRO A 56 -2.07 18.27 1.48
N PRO A 57 -2.58 19.39 0.95
CA PRO A 57 -2.28 20.71 1.48
C PRO A 57 -2.57 20.79 2.99
N GLY A 58 -1.65 21.34 3.77
CA GLY A 58 -1.77 21.50 5.23
C GLY A 58 -1.34 20.29 6.06
N VAL A 59 -1.17 19.10 5.44
CA VAL A 59 -0.74 17.89 6.15
C VAL A 59 0.72 17.97 6.61
N MET A 60 1.56 18.68 5.85
CA MET A 60 2.97 18.90 6.23
C MET A 60 3.15 19.71 7.53
N ASN A 61 2.11 20.42 7.97
CA ASN A 61 2.11 21.16 9.24
C ASN A 61 1.43 20.38 10.38
N SER A 62 0.89 19.19 10.09
CA SER A 62 0.23 18.37 11.10
C SER A 62 1.29 17.75 12.02
N PRO A 63 1.08 17.79 13.35
CA PRO A 63 2.06 17.29 14.30
C PRO A 63 2.24 15.77 14.19
N ARG A 64 1.25 15.06 13.65
CA ARG A 64 1.28 13.62 13.46
C ARG A 64 0.42 13.20 12.26
N VAL A 65 0.98 12.31 11.45
CA VAL A 65 0.32 11.74 10.28
C VAL A 65 0.64 10.27 10.25
N ASP A 66 -0.34 9.43 10.55
CA ASP A 66 -0.16 8.00 10.56
C ASP A 66 -0.47 7.43 9.16
N LEU A 67 0.46 6.68 8.58
CA LEU A 67 0.18 5.77 7.49
C LEU A 67 -0.39 4.48 8.09
N VAL A 68 -1.58 4.12 7.63
CA VAL A 68 -2.28 2.92 8.03
C VAL A 68 -2.36 1.98 6.85
N ILE A 69 -1.93 0.73 7.07
CA ILE A 69 -1.98 -0.34 6.07
C ILE A 69 -2.74 -1.51 6.69
N ASP A 70 -3.81 -1.93 6.02
CA ASP A 70 -4.60 -3.11 6.39
C ASP A 70 -4.31 -4.19 5.35
N ALA A 71 -3.65 -5.26 5.78
CA ALA A 71 -3.23 -6.34 4.91
C ALA A 71 -3.55 -7.71 5.50
N THR A 72 -3.97 -8.62 4.62
CA THR A 72 -4.31 -10.02 4.97
C THR A 72 -3.16 -10.99 4.71
N SER A 73 -1.99 -10.48 4.32
CA SER A 73 -0.77 -11.25 4.08
C SER A 73 0.43 -10.51 4.68
N PRO A 74 1.54 -11.20 4.96
CA PRO A 74 2.77 -10.54 5.39
C PRO A 74 3.22 -9.51 4.37
N ILE A 75 3.53 -8.31 4.86
CA ILE A 75 3.95 -7.18 4.04
C ILE A 75 5.26 -6.60 4.53
N SER A 76 5.96 -5.98 3.60
CA SER A 76 6.94 -4.94 3.86
C SER A 76 6.47 -3.68 3.16
N ALA A 77 6.58 -2.53 3.82
CA ALA A 77 6.14 -1.26 3.26
C ALA A 77 7.28 -0.25 3.28
N TRP A 78 7.48 0.42 2.15
CA TRP A 78 8.49 1.46 1.96
C TRP A 78 7.82 2.75 1.54
N LEU A 79 8.39 3.86 1.97
CA LEU A 79 7.98 5.19 1.60
C LEU A 79 9.21 5.93 1.08
N ASN A 80 9.18 6.35 -0.18
CA ASN A 80 10.33 6.94 -0.88
C ASN A 80 11.60 6.10 -0.72
N ASP A 81 11.50 4.79 -0.99
CA ASP A 81 12.55 3.76 -0.85
C ASP A 81 13.10 3.52 0.57
N ARG A 82 12.55 4.18 1.58
CA ARG A 82 12.87 3.90 2.98
C ARG A 82 11.88 2.89 3.56
N LEU A 83 12.41 1.78 4.10
CA LEU A 83 11.58 0.79 4.81
C LEU A 83 10.91 1.47 6.02
N LEU A 84 9.58 1.38 6.09
CA LEU A 84 8.78 1.87 7.20
C LEU A 84 8.45 0.78 8.20
N LEU A 85 7.98 -0.37 7.70
CA LEU A 85 7.56 -1.49 8.52
C LEU A 85 7.67 -2.81 7.76
N GLU A 86 7.85 -3.87 8.53
CA GLU A 86 7.61 -5.25 8.14
C GLU A 86 6.53 -5.77 9.10
N CYS A 87 5.44 -6.31 8.57
CA CYS A 87 4.34 -6.81 9.38
C CYS A 87 3.90 -8.19 8.91
N ALA A 88 3.61 -9.07 9.87
CA ALA A 88 3.22 -10.44 9.58
C ALA A 88 1.79 -10.54 9.00
N VAL A 89 0.84 -9.77 9.52
CA VAL A 89 -0.55 -9.62 9.06
C VAL A 89 -1.22 -8.57 9.96
N GLU A 90 -2.40 -8.06 9.57
CA GLU A 90 -3.26 -7.12 10.31
C GLU A 90 -2.98 -5.62 10.10
N LEU A 91 -3.86 -4.81 10.70
CA LEU A 91 -3.83 -3.36 10.69
C LEU A 91 -2.55 -2.81 11.31
N SER A 92 -1.69 -2.25 10.47
CA SER A 92 -0.42 -1.63 10.86
C SER A 92 -0.51 -0.11 10.79
N ARG A 93 0.09 0.58 11.76
CA ARG A 93 0.08 2.04 11.85
C ARG A 93 1.49 2.55 12.13
N VAL A 94 1.95 3.53 11.34
CA VAL A 94 3.27 4.15 11.51
C VAL A 94 3.18 5.66 11.30
N ASP A 95 3.80 6.45 12.19
CA ASP A 95 3.87 7.90 12.04
C ASP A 95 4.89 8.28 10.97
N ILE A 96 4.40 8.95 9.93
CA ILE A 96 5.18 9.38 8.77
C ILE A 96 5.32 10.90 8.66
N ALA A 97 4.86 11.68 9.65
CA ALA A 97 4.82 13.15 9.56
C ALA A 97 6.17 13.77 9.16
N SER A 98 7.27 13.29 9.76
CA SER A 98 8.64 13.76 9.49
C SER A 98 9.22 13.31 8.15
N GLN A 99 8.56 12.39 7.43
CA GLN A 99 9.02 11.85 6.15
C GLN A 99 8.20 12.36 4.96
N LEU A 100 7.15 13.16 5.22
CA LEU A 100 6.32 13.72 4.17
C LEU A 100 7.10 14.71 3.31
N THR A 101 7.01 14.51 2.00
CA THR A 101 7.46 15.39 0.95
C THR A 101 6.29 15.68 0.00
N PRO A 102 6.41 16.66 -0.91
CA PRO A 102 5.37 16.92 -1.90
C PRO A 102 5.10 15.74 -2.84
N ASP A 103 6.08 14.87 -3.09
CA ASP A 103 5.98 13.72 -3.99
C ASP A 103 6.36 12.44 -3.24
N MET A 104 5.35 11.62 -2.96
CA MET A 104 5.47 10.41 -2.16
C MET A 104 5.24 9.17 -3.02
N GLU A 105 6.08 8.16 -2.84
CA GLU A 105 5.86 6.81 -3.37
C GLU A 105 5.74 5.82 -2.22
N LEU A 106 4.57 5.20 -2.09
CA LEU A 106 4.36 4.04 -1.23
C LEU A 106 4.57 2.77 -2.06
N ARG A 107 5.52 1.93 -1.64
CA ARG A 107 5.71 0.58 -2.15
C ARG A 107 5.31 -0.41 -1.07
N VAL A 108 4.51 -1.40 -1.43
CA VAL A 108 4.13 -2.52 -0.57
C VAL A 108 4.52 -3.80 -1.29
N GLU A 109 5.36 -4.60 -0.66
CA GLU A 109 5.71 -5.94 -1.14
C GLU A 109 5.06 -6.94 -0.21
N LEU A 110 4.42 -7.95 -0.78
CA LEU A 110 3.72 -8.96 -0.01
C LEU A 110 3.88 -10.33 -0.65
N GLN A 111 3.77 -11.37 0.17
CA GLN A 111 3.74 -12.75 -0.30
C GLN A 111 2.30 -13.23 -0.34
N VAL A 112 1.74 -13.39 -1.54
CA VAL A 112 0.39 -13.92 -1.73
C VAL A 112 0.43 -15.44 -1.54
N ALA A 113 -0.34 -15.95 -0.58
CA ALA A 113 -0.55 -17.37 -0.41
C ALA A 113 -1.64 -17.89 -1.37
N ALA A 114 -1.55 -19.16 -1.75
CA ALA A 114 -2.55 -19.80 -2.60
C ALA A 114 -3.95 -19.72 -1.96
N GLY A 115 -4.96 -19.31 -2.73
CA GLY A 115 -6.35 -19.19 -2.27
C GLY A 115 -6.69 -17.90 -1.53
N VAL A 116 -5.77 -16.94 -1.42
CA VAL A 116 -6.06 -15.60 -0.85
C VAL A 116 -6.90 -14.76 -1.82
N GLN A 117 -7.92 -14.09 -1.30
CA GLN A 117 -8.71 -13.13 -2.07
C GLN A 117 -7.96 -11.81 -2.24
N LEU A 118 -7.62 -11.46 -3.48
CA LEU A 118 -6.80 -10.27 -3.78
C LEU A 118 -7.52 -8.94 -3.55
N ASP A 119 -8.86 -8.92 -3.56
CA ASP A 119 -9.68 -7.72 -3.29
C ASP A 119 -9.62 -7.25 -1.84
N LYS A 120 -8.96 -8.02 -0.96
CA LYS A 120 -8.73 -7.71 0.45
C LYS A 120 -7.25 -7.81 0.84
N VAL A 121 -6.36 -7.86 -0.15
CA VAL A 121 -4.96 -8.16 0.14
C VAL A 121 -4.25 -7.00 0.82
N CYS A 122 -4.59 -5.77 0.44
CA CYS A 122 -4.02 -4.54 0.98
C CYS A 122 -4.96 -3.35 0.74
N ASP A 123 -5.29 -2.60 1.78
CA ASP A 123 -5.82 -1.22 1.70
C ASP A 123 -4.91 -0.30 2.51
N ALA A 124 -4.81 0.97 2.09
CA ALA A 124 -3.95 1.94 2.75
C ALA A 124 -4.61 3.32 2.84
N TRP A 125 -4.38 4.02 3.95
CA TRP A 125 -4.88 5.38 4.18
C TRP A 125 -3.96 6.17 5.09
N LEU A 126 -4.16 7.49 5.09
CA LEU A 126 -3.53 8.41 6.02
C LEU A 126 -4.54 8.82 7.10
N GLU A 127 -4.12 8.84 8.36
CA GLU A 127 -4.83 9.43 9.49
C GLU A 127 -4.07 10.68 9.95
N ILE A 128 -4.73 11.84 9.89
CA ILE A 128 -4.13 13.14 10.22
C ILE A 128 -4.71 13.60 11.56
N HIS A 129 -3.83 13.88 12.53
CA HIS A 129 -4.16 14.18 13.92
C HIS A 129 -3.95 15.65 14.28
#